data_AF-A1T9D3-F1
#
_entry.id   AF-A1T9D3-F1
#
_cell.length_a   1.000
_cell.length_b   1.000
_cell.length_c   1.000
_cell.angle_alpha   90.00
_cell.angle_beta   90.00
_cell.angle_gamma   90.00
#
_symmetry.space_group_name_H-M   'P 1'
#
loop_
_entity.id
_entity.type
_entity.pdbx_description
1 polymer ?
#
loop_
_entity_poly.entity_id
_entity_poly.type
_entity_poly.pdbx_seq_one_letter_code
_entity_poly.pdbx_strand_id
1 'polypeptide(L)'
;MRTFIDFDDAPVFAVPTATGVREGALLDGPQGWGEFSPPADADDELAARWLTAAMEPSTVGWPDAVRGRVPVTDGAARAVIEVDNVDAAVARITRSDAVELVELVCRSAADAGAVRQRVDVPVAVDAELLAQDPRCADIAILRCGPLGGVRRALRRAERLGLPALVNFTGATSIGLAADVALAAALPDLPFACGPVPEWLTHADVVSDSRTLVPVDGFLPAAPMPAGPDPGRLARFTVTDAATVGRWRDLLHRAAALI
;
A
#
# COMPACT_ATOMS: atom_id res chain seq x y z
N MET A 1 -23.34 2.33 9.95
CA MET A 1 -21.97 2.78 9.67
C MET A 1 -21.87 3.75 8.47
N ARG A 2 -23.00 4.09 7.79
CA ARG A 2 -23.08 4.99 6.63
C ARG A 2 -23.04 6.50 6.95
N THR A 3 -22.82 6.91 8.19
CA THR A 3 -23.21 8.25 8.67
C THR A 3 -22.07 9.23 8.93
N PHE A 4 -20.82 8.89 8.62
CA PHE A 4 -19.66 9.70 9.05
C PHE A 4 -18.72 10.18 7.93
N ILE A 5 -18.89 9.71 6.70
CA ILE A 5 -18.07 10.13 5.55
C ILE A 5 -19.03 10.47 4.41
N ASP A 6 -18.83 11.65 3.83
CA ASP A 6 -19.54 12.08 2.63
C ASP A 6 -18.76 11.62 1.40
N PHE A 7 -19.27 10.62 0.68
CA PHE A 7 -18.68 10.14 -0.56
C PHE A 7 -19.04 11.01 -1.77
N ASP A 8 -20.16 11.72 -1.69
CA ASP A 8 -20.61 12.59 -2.78
C ASP A 8 -19.71 13.83 -2.85
N ASP A 9 -19.19 14.33 -1.73
CA ASP A 9 -18.27 15.48 -1.73
C ASP A 9 -16.78 15.13 -1.55
N ALA A 10 -16.44 13.83 -1.57
CA ALA A 10 -15.06 13.36 -1.48
C ALA A 10 -14.19 13.93 -2.64
N PRO A 11 -13.10 14.68 -2.34
CA PRO A 11 -12.22 15.21 -3.38
C PRO A 11 -11.54 14.09 -4.15
N VAL A 12 -11.72 14.08 -5.48
CA VAL A 12 -10.98 13.19 -6.38
C VAL A 12 -9.70 13.89 -6.81
N PHE A 13 -8.56 13.21 -6.65
CA PHE A 13 -7.26 13.73 -7.06
C PHE A 13 -6.67 12.92 -8.22
N ALA A 14 -5.78 13.56 -8.96
CA ALA A 14 -4.90 12.95 -9.94
C ALA A 14 -3.50 13.55 -9.79
N VAL A 15 -2.53 12.73 -9.35
CA VAL A 15 -1.12 13.14 -9.28
C VAL A 15 -0.35 12.57 -10.48
N PRO A 16 0.51 13.34 -11.14
CA PRO A 16 1.35 12.82 -12.21
C PRO A 16 2.38 11.81 -11.68
N THR A 17 2.65 10.78 -12.47
CA THR A 17 3.71 9.79 -12.25
C THR A 17 4.61 9.73 -13.48
N ALA A 18 5.75 9.03 -13.42
CA ALA A 18 6.61 8.87 -14.60
C ALA A 18 5.91 8.17 -15.79
N THR A 19 4.89 7.36 -15.53
CA THR A 19 4.21 6.52 -16.54
C THR A 19 2.77 6.93 -16.82
N GLY A 20 2.26 7.98 -16.16
CA GLY A 20 0.89 8.45 -16.35
C GLY A 20 0.37 9.27 -15.18
N VAL A 21 -0.81 8.91 -14.71
CA VAL A 21 -1.46 9.56 -13.57
C VAL A 21 -1.87 8.52 -12.54
N ARG A 22 -1.77 8.89 -11.27
CA ARG A 22 -2.33 8.12 -10.18
C ARG A 22 -3.53 8.86 -9.61
N GLU A 23 -4.70 8.26 -9.77
CA GLU A 23 -5.96 8.79 -9.29
C GLU A 23 -6.41 8.10 -8.01
N GLY A 24 -7.23 8.81 -7.24
CA GLY A 24 -7.91 8.33 -6.04
C GLY A 24 -8.88 9.38 -5.49
N ALA A 25 -9.51 9.06 -4.36
CA ALA A 25 -10.35 9.99 -3.61
C ALA A 25 -9.84 10.14 -2.17
N LEU A 26 -10.00 11.33 -1.60
CA LEU A 26 -9.72 11.61 -0.19
C LEU A 26 -11.00 11.55 0.62
N LEU A 27 -10.96 10.83 1.73
CA LEU A 27 -12.11 10.63 2.62
C LEU A 27 -11.90 11.42 3.91
N ASP A 28 -12.71 12.45 4.11
CA ASP A 28 -12.77 13.18 5.38
C ASP A 28 -13.72 12.48 6.34
N GLY A 29 -13.30 12.33 7.59
CA GLY A 29 -14.08 11.71 8.64
C GLY A 29 -13.73 12.28 10.02
N PRO A 30 -14.48 11.89 11.07
CA PRO A 30 -14.38 12.50 12.39
C PRO A 30 -13.01 12.35 13.08
N GLN A 31 -12.17 11.42 12.64
CA GLN A 31 -10.81 11.21 13.17
C GLN A 31 -9.71 11.73 12.24
N GLY A 32 -10.05 12.17 11.02
CA GLY A 32 -9.09 12.71 10.07
C GLY A 32 -9.33 12.20 8.66
N TRP A 33 -8.25 12.08 7.89
CA TRP A 33 -8.31 11.81 6.46
C TRP A 33 -7.86 10.40 6.12
N GLY A 34 -8.41 9.85 5.05
CA GLY A 34 -7.93 8.62 4.43
C GLY A 34 -7.88 8.73 2.91
N GLU A 35 -7.18 7.79 2.28
CA GLU A 35 -7.01 7.75 0.83
C GLU A 35 -7.61 6.48 0.25
N PHE A 36 -8.55 6.64 -0.67
CA PHE A 36 -9.13 5.58 -1.47
C PHE A 36 -8.55 5.60 -2.88
N SER A 37 -7.58 4.73 -3.13
CA SER A 37 -6.90 4.65 -4.43
C SER A 37 -6.66 3.19 -4.84
N PRO A 38 -7.69 2.35 -5.07
CA PRO A 38 -7.49 1.02 -5.63
C PRO A 38 -6.77 1.06 -6.99
N PRO A 39 -6.15 -0.05 -7.44
CA PRO A 39 -5.69 -0.21 -8.81
C PRO A 39 -6.83 -0.03 -9.82
N ALA A 40 -6.51 0.34 -11.06
CA ALA A 40 -7.50 0.64 -12.09
C ALA A 40 -8.35 -0.58 -12.50
N ASP A 41 -7.82 -1.79 -12.34
CA ASP A 41 -8.44 -3.07 -12.65
C ASP A 41 -9.09 -3.75 -11.43
N ALA A 42 -9.18 -3.06 -10.29
CA ALA A 42 -9.82 -3.60 -9.10
C ALA A 42 -11.31 -3.89 -9.34
N ASP A 43 -11.75 -5.10 -8.96
CA ASP A 43 -13.16 -5.42 -8.82
C ASP A 43 -13.77 -4.72 -7.59
N ASP A 44 -15.09 -4.82 -7.46
CA ASP A 44 -15.81 -4.14 -6.38
C ASP A 44 -15.42 -4.72 -5.00
N GLU A 45 -15.10 -6.02 -4.90
CA GLU A 45 -14.61 -6.65 -3.66
C GLU A 45 -13.22 -6.16 -3.23
N LEU A 46 -12.28 -5.99 -4.17
CA LEU A 46 -10.98 -5.40 -3.89
C LEU A 46 -11.15 -3.93 -3.53
N ALA A 47 -11.97 -3.18 -4.28
CA ALA A 47 -12.30 -1.79 -3.96
C ALA A 47 -12.90 -1.66 -2.54
N ALA A 48 -13.78 -2.57 -2.11
CA ALA A 48 -14.33 -2.59 -0.75
C ALA A 48 -13.24 -2.75 0.33
N ARG A 49 -12.18 -3.53 0.06
CA ARG A 49 -11.03 -3.63 0.96
C ARG A 49 -10.29 -2.29 1.03
N TRP A 50 -9.97 -1.70 -0.11
CA TRP A 50 -9.34 -0.36 -0.16
C TRP A 50 -10.18 0.71 0.53
N LEU A 51 -11.50 0.68 0.39
CA LEU A 51 -12.39 1.59 1.10
C LEU A 51 -12.31 1.37 2.62
N THR A 52 -12.31 0.12 3.07
CA THR A 52 -12.12 -0.17 4.51
C THR A 52 -10.78 0.39 5.02
N ALA A 53 -9.71 0.25 4.23
CA ALA A 53 -8.40 0.80 4.57
C ALA A 53 -8.42 2.32 4.68
N ALA A 54 -9.08 3.00 3.73
CA ALA A 54 -9.24 4.45 3.70
C ALA A 54 -10.10 4.98 4.86
N MET A 55 -11.14 4.24 5.25
CA MET A 55 -12.03 4.62 6.35
C MET A 55 -11.38 4.48 7.73
N GLU A 56 -10.39 3.60 7.88
CA GLU A 56 -9.76 3.33 9.18
C GLU A 56 -9.13 4.58 9.81
N PRO A 57 -8.22 5.33 9.15
CA PRO A 57 -7.68 6.56 9.72
C PRO A 57 -8.72 7.69 9.83
N SER A 58 -9.75 7.71 8.98
CA SER A 58 -10.74 8.79 8.99
C SER A 58 -11.83 8.63 10.04
N THR A 59 -12.05 7.41 10.57
CA THR A 59 -13.16 7.15 11.51
C THR A 59 -12.76 6.57 12.86
N VAL A 60 -11.67 5.79 12.94
CA VAL A 60 -11.26 5.09 14.16
C VAL A 60 -9.82 5.39 14.56
N GLY A 61 -8.95 5.71 13.59
CA GLY A 61 -7.50 5.81 13.79
C GLY A 61 -6.83 4.43 13.78
N TRP A 62 -5.50 4.38 13.81
CA TRP A 62 -4.73 3.14 13.78
C TRP A 62 -4.45 2.58 15.19
N PRO A 63 -4.02 1.31 15.30
CA PRO A 63 -3.38 0.81 16.51
C PRO A 63 -2.14 1.62 16.88
N ASP A 64 -1.79 1.60 18.18
CA ASP A 64 -0.59 2.28 18.67
C ASP A 64 0.67 1.73 17.99
N ALA A 65 1.51 2.64 17.53
CA ALA A 65 2.82 2.29 16.99
C ALA A 65 3.75 1.82 18.12
N VAL A 66 4.50 0.75 17.87
CA VAL A 66 5.56 0.27 18.77
C VAL A 66 6.93 0.88 18.43
N ARG A 67 7.02 1.67 17.35
CA ARG A 67 8.20 2.43 16.93
C ARG A 67 7.83 3.77 16.31
N GLY A 68 8.65 4.80 16.55
CA GLY A 68 8.39 6.17 16.07
C GLY A 68 8.85 6.47 14.63
N ARG A 69 9.60 5.57 14.00
CA ARG A 69 10.03 5.66 12.60
C ARG A 69 10.20 4.28 11.99
N VAL A 70 10.04 4.18 10.67
CA VAL A 70 10.16 2.93 9.91
C VAL A 70 11.28 3.04 8.86
N PRO A 71 12.14 2.02 8.71
CA PRO A 71 13.16 2.00 7.67
C PRO A 71 12.49 1.89 6.29
N VAL A 72 13.05 2.59 5.31
CA VAL A 72 12.58 2.59 3.92
C VAL A 72 13.71 2.14 3.00
N THR A 73 13.37 1.25 2.08
CA THR A 73 14.30 0.73 1.07
C THR A 73 14.60 1.78 0.01
N ASP A 74 15.86 1.83 -0.44
CA ASP A 74 16.29 2.54 -1.65
C ASP A 74 16.12 1.69 -2.93
N GLY A 75 15.63 0.45 -2.78
CA GLY A 75 15.41 -0.52 -3.84
C GLY A 75 16.60 -1.42 -4.16
N ALA A 76 17.80 -1.16 -3.64
CA ALA A 76 19.00 -1.92 -4.03
C ALA A 76 19.05 -3.33 -3.43
N ALA A 77 18.55 -3.50 -2.20
CA ALA A 77 18.61 -4.78 -1.48
C ALA A 77 17.52 -5.79 -1.88
N ARG A 78 16.58 -5.41 -2.76
CA ARG A 78 15.40 -6.19 -3.11
C ARG A 78 15.16 -6.18 -4.61
N ALA A 79 15.22 -7.34 -5.24
CA ALA A 79 14.80 -7.49 -6.63
C ALA A 79 13.30 -7.85 -6.73
N VAL A 80 12.58 -7.17 -7.62
CA VAL A 80 11.20 -7.50 -7.96
C VAL A 80 11.18 -8.33 -9.24
N ILE A 81 10.62 -9.53 -9.15
CA ILE A 81 10.66 -10.54 -10.19
C ILE A 81 9.24 -10.93 -10.61
N GLU A 82 8.78 -10.40 -11.75
CA GLU A 82 7.63 -10.98 -12.46
C GLU A 82 7.91 -12.44 -12.89
N VAL A 83 6.94 -13.33 -12.61
CA VAL A 83 7.00 -14.76 -12.91
C VAL A 83 5.92 -15.12 -13.92
N ASP A 84 6.28 -15.04 -15.20
CA ASP A 84 5.48 -15.63 -16.29
C ASP A 84 5.93 -17.07 -16.60
N ASN A 85 7.19 -17.38 -16.29
CA ASN A 85 7.79 -18.69 -16.48
C ASN A 85 8.79 -18.95 -15.35
N VAL A 86 8.64 -20.10 -14.67
CA VAL A 86 9.46 -20.47 -13.51
C VAL A 86 10.94 -20.57 -13.86
N ASP A 87 11.30 -21.20 -14.99
CA ASP A 87 12.71 -21.36 -15.39
C ASP A 87 13.37 -20.01 -15.68
N ALA A 88 12.66 -19.11 -16.36
CA ALA A 88 13.15 -17.77 -16.64
C ALA A 88 13.32 -16.93 -15.36
N ALA A 89 12.39 -17.05 -14.41
CA ALA A 89 12.46 -16.37 -13.13
C ALA A 89 13.66 -16.86 -12.30
N VAL A 90 13.83 -18.18 -12.16
CA VAL A 90 14.99 -18.79 -11.48
C VAL A 90 16.29 -18.32 -12.13
N ALA A 91 16.41 -18.40 -13.46
CA ALA A 91 17.60 -17.96 -14.17
C ALA A 91 17.90 -16.45 -13.99
N ARG A 92 16.88 -15.61 -13.78
CA ARG A 92 17.06 -14.19 -13.48
C ARG A 92 17.53 -13.98 -12.03
N ILE A 93 16.96 -14.70 -11.08
CA ILE A 93 17.36 -14.64 -9.67
C ILE A 93 18.82 -15.08 -9.52
N THR A 94 19.21 -16.21 -10.12
CA THR A 94 20.61 -16.72 -10.05
C THR A 94 21.63 -15.77 -10.68
N ARG A 95 21.21 -14.90 -11.62
CA ARG A 95 22.06 -13.90 -12.25
C ARG A 95 22.04 -12.54 -11.54
N SER A 96 21.16 -12.34 -10.57
CA SER A 96 21.08 -11.08 -9.83
C SER A 96 22.27 -10.98 -8.88
N ASP A 97 22.72 -9.75 -8.62
CA ASP A 97 23.72 -9.48 -7.58
C ASP A 97 23.21 -9.91 -6.20
N ALA A 98 24.06 -9.82 -5.17
CA ALA A 98 23.72 -10.20 -3.81
C ALA A 98 22.58 -9.32 -3.23
N VAL A 99 21.34 -9.74 -3.47
CA VAL A 99 20.12 -9.18 -2.88
C VAL A 99 19.79 -9.90 -1.58
N GLU A 100 19.16 -9.20 -0.64
CA GLU A 100 18.73 -9.77 0.63
C GLU A 100 17.52 -10.71 0.45
N LEU A 101 16.62 -10.35 -0.48
CA LEU A 101 15.42 -11.10 -0.80
C LEU A 101 14.95 -10.80 -2.23
N VAL A 102 14.11 -11.68 -2.76
CA VAL A 102 13.39 -11.46 -4.02
C VAL A 102 11.89 -11.39 -3.78
N GLU A 103 11.25 -10.33 -4.25
CA GLU A 103 9.79 -10.27 -4.34
C GLU A 103 9.36 -10.94 -5.64
N LEU A 104 8.48 -11.95 -5.56
CA LEU A 104 7.85 -12.53 -6.74
C LEU A 104 6.48 -11.89 -6.98
N VAL A 105 6.30 -11.38 -8.19
CA VAL A 105 4.98 -10.99 -8.71
C VAL A 105 4.50 -12.13 -9.59
N CYS A 106 3.52 -12.89 -9.10
CA CYS A 106 3.09 -14.12 -9.74
C CYS A 106 1.59 -14.34 -9.53
N ARG A 107 0.98 -15.11 -10.44
CA ARG A 107 -0.47 -15.36 -10.43
C ARG A 107 -0.89 -16.53 -9.55
N SER A 108 0.04 -17.42 -9.22
CA SER A 108 -0.26 -18.66 -8.49
C SER A 108 0.78 -18.95 -7.42
N ALA A 109 0.32 -19.48 -6.28
CA ALA A 109 1.21 -19.94 -5.22
C ALA A 109 2.06 -21.14 -5.67
N ALA A 110 1.59 -21.91 -6.67
CA ALA A 110 2.35 -23.02 -7.24
C ALA A 110 3.62 -22.52 -7.93
N ASP A 111 3.53 -21.46 -8.75
CA ASP A 111 4.70 -20.90 -9.44
C ASP A 111 5.70 -20.30 -8.44
N ALA A 112 5.21 -19.55 -7.45
CA ALA A 112 6.05 -19.03 -6.37
C ALA A 112 6.79 -20.16 -5.63
N GLY A 113 6.07 -21.23 -5.25
CA GLY A 113 6.66 -22.38 -4.59
C GLY A 113 7.69 -23.11 -5.45
N ALA A 114 7.45 -23.22 -6.77
CA ALA A 114 8.39 -23.82 -7.71
C ALA A 114 9.67 -23.00 -7.87
N VAL A 115 9.57 -21.66 -7.89
CA VAL A 115 10.74 -20.77 -7.88
C VAL A 115 11.49 -20.92 -6.55
N ARG A 116 10.79 -20.81 -5.42
CA ARG A 116 11.35 -20.91 -4.07
C ARG A 116 12.16 -22.19 -3.85
N GLN A 117 11.71 -23.32 -4.37
CA GLN A 117 12.43 -24.60 -4.23
C GLN A 117 13.75 -24.68 -5.01
N ARG A 118 14.03 -23.70 -5.89
CA ARG A 118 15.14 -23.73 -6.85
C ARG A 118 16.11 -22.55 -6.69
N VAL A 119 15.92 -21.70 -5.68
CA VAL A 119 16.76 -20.55 -5.38
C VAL A 119 17.13 -20.54 -3.90
N ASP A 120 18.33 -20.06 -3.59
CA ASP A 120 18.82 -19.96 -2.21
C ASP A 120 18.46 -18.62 -1.54
N VAL A 121 18.06 -17.62 -2.33
CA VAL A 121 17.67 -16.28 -1.84
C VAL A 121 16.24 -16.33 -1.29
N PRO A 122 15.95 -15.73 -0.12
CA PRO A 122 14.61 -15.68 0.45
C PRO A 122 13.56 -15.13 -0.52
N VAL A 123 12.45 -15.84 -0.65
CA VAL A 123 11.33 -15.47 -1.51
C VAL A 123 10.24 -14.74 -0.69
N ALA A 124 9.87 -13.55 -1.13
CA ALA A 124 8.75 -12.78 -0.61
C ALA A 124 7.60 -12.73 -1.61
N VAL A 125 6.36 -12.88 -1.13
CA VAL A 125 5.15 -12.78 -1.97
C VAL A 125 4.04 -12.04 -1.25
N ASP A 126 3.04 -11.55 -2.00
CA ASP A 126 1.85 -10.94 -1.40
C ASP A 126 1.14 -11.92 -0.43
N ALA A 127 0.72 -11.39 0.72
CA ALA A 127 -0.06 -12.13 1.72
C ALA A 127 -1.35 -12.77 1.17
N GLU A 128 -1.90 -12.28 0.06
CA GLU A 128 -3.00 -12.89 -0.68
C GLU A 128 -2.59 -14.22 -1.33
N LEU A 129 -1.39 -14.31 -1.89
CA LEU A 129 -0.89 -15.56 -2.48
C LEU A 129 -0.67 -16.64 -1.41
N LEU A 130 -0.19 -16.24 -0.24
CA LEU A 130 -0.05 -17.11 0.93
C LEU A 130 -1.39 -17.66 1.45
N ALA A 131 -2.52 -17.06 1.05
CA ALA A 131 -3.84 -17.64 1.36
C ALA A 131 -4.09 -18.96 0.63
N GLN A 132 -3.47 -19.14 -0.54
CA GLN A 132 -3.61 -20.35 -1.37
C GLN A 132 -2.68 -21.46 -0.89
N ASP A 133 -1.41 -21.13 -0.64
CA ASP A 133 -0.44 -22.04 0.00
C ASP A 133 0.57 -21.23 0.83
N PRO A 134 0.59 -21.33 2.17
CA PRO A 134 1.54 -20.60 3.01
C PRO A 134 3.01 -21.04 2.84
N ARG A 135 3.28 -22.16 2.15
CA ARG A 135 4.63 -22.70 1.95
C ARG A 135 5.31 -22.18 0.68
N CYS A 136 4.62 -21.35 -0.10
CA CYS A 136 5.11 -20.85 -1.38
C CYS A 136 6.17 -19.75 -1.27
N ALA A 137 6.37 -19.18 -0.09
CA ALA A 137 7.34 -18.11 0.18
C ALA A 137 7.91 -18.21 1.60
N ASP A 138 8.99 -17.48 1.85
CA ASP A 138 9.63 -17.35 3.16
C ASP A 138 9.15 -16.10 3.91
N ILE A 139 8.71 -15.07 3.17
CA ILE A 139 8.38 -13.75 3.68
C ILE A 139 6.99 -13.32 3.17
N ALA A 140 6.18 -12.77 4.07
CA ALA A 140 4.87 -12.21 3.75
C ALA A 140 4.99 -10.71 3.42
N ILE A 141 4.58 -10.32 2.22
CA ILE A 141 4.43 -8.92 1.85
C ILE A 141 3.03 -8.45 2.23
N LEU A 142 2.97 -7.46 3.11
CA LEU A 142 1.74 -6.83 3.57
C LEU A 142 1.54 -5.51 2.82
N ARG A 143 0.32 -5.29 2.33
CA ARG A 143 -0.11 -4.07 1.64
C ARG A 143 -1.39 -3.57 2.28
N CYS A 144 -1.40 -2.33 2.79
CA CYS A 144 -2.50 -1.85 3.62
C CYS A 144 -3.83 -1.79 2.86
N GLY A 145 -3.83 -1.23 1.65
CA GLY A 145 -5.01 -1.11 0.79
C GLY A 145 -5.71 -2.45 0.51
N PRO A 146 -5.03 -3.41 -0.17
CA PRO A 146 -5.60 -4.71 -0.49
C PRO A 146 -6.00 -5.57 0.71
N LEU A 147 -5.34 -5.41 1.87
CA LEU A 147 -5.69 -6.14 3.10
C LEU A 147 -6.83 -5.48 3.89
N GLY A 148 -7.23 -4.26 3.51
CA GLY A 148 -8.33 -3.53 4.12
C GLY A 148 -7.98 -2.86 5.44
N GLY A 149 -6.78 -2.27 5.53
CA GLY A 149 -6.36 -1.43 6.64
C GLY A 149 -5.34 -2.11 7.55
N VAL A 150 -4.76 -1.30 8.43
CA VAL A 150 -3.71 -1.64 9.39
C VAL A 150 -4.15 -2.78 10.29
N ARG A 151 -5.33 -2.71 10.93
CA ARG A 151 -5.78 -3.78 11.83
C ARG A 151 -5.99 -5.12 11.13
N ARG A 152 -6.53 -5.10 9.91
CA ARG A 152 -6.74 -6.34 9.13
C ARG A 152 -5.39 -6.91 8.68
N ALA A 153 -4.47 -6.06 8.26
CA ALA A 153 -3.12 -6.46 7.88
C ALA A 153 -2.33 -7.05 9.07
N LEU A 154 -2.41 -6.46 10.27
CA LEU A 154 -1.78 -7.02 11.48
C LEU A 154 -2.34 -8.40 11.83
N ARG A 155 -3.66 -8.57 11.80
CA ARG A 155 -4.28 -9.90 12.01
C ARG A 155 -3.86 -10.91 10.94
N ARG A 156 -3.64 -10.46 9.70
CA ARG A 156 -3.15 -11.31 8.62
C ARG A 156 -1.71 -11.74 8.89
N ALA A 157 -0.84 -10.81 9.30
CA ALA A 157 0.55 -11.08 9.66
C ALA A 157 0.64 -12.12 10.79
N GLU A 158 -0.11 -11.92 11.86
CA GLU A 158 -0.17 -12.84 13.01
C GLU A 158 -0.59 -14.25 12.58
N ARG A 159 -1.64 -14.37 11.75
CA ARG A 159 -2.13 -15.66 11.27
C ARG A 159 -1.17 -16.37 10.33
N LEU A 160 -0.39 -15.63 9.54
CA LEU A 160 0.60 -16.20 8.62
C LEU A 160 1.82 -16.72 9.38
N GLY A 161 2.23 -16.04 10.46
CA GLY A 161 3.36 -16.46 11.28
C GLY A 161 4.71 -16.44 10.55
N LEU A 162 4.81 -15.70 9.45
CA LEU A 162 6.04 -15.51 8.68
C LEU A 162 6.66 -14.13 8.98
N PRO A 163 7.98 -13.96 8.77
CA PRO A 163 8.59 -12.65 8.68
C PRO A 163 7.82 -11.77 7.70
N ALA A 164 7.57 -10.51 8.08
CA ALA A 164 6.74 -9.60 7.31
C ALA A 164 7.55 -8.42 6.76
N LEU A 165 7.18 -8.01 5.55
CA LEU A 165 7.66 -6.83 4.84
C LEU A 165 6.44 -5.99 4.46
N VAL A 166 6.51 -4.67 4.60
CA VAL A 166 5.41 -3.77 4.20
C VAL A 166 5.73 -3.09 2.88
N ASN A 167 4.89 -3.34 1.87
CA ASN A 167 4.91 -2.61 0.61
C ASN A 167 3.93 -1.45 0.69
N PHE A 168 4.43 -0.29 0.34
CA PHE A 168 3.62 0.92 0.31
C PHE A 168 2.72 0.92 -0.92
N THR A 169 1.50 1.38 -0.72
CA THR A 169 0.42 1.36 -1.71
C THR A 169 -0.28 2.71 -1.87
N GLY A 170 -0.08 3.63 -0.93
CA GLY A 170 -0.58 5.00 -1.02
C GLY A 170 0.00 5.78 -2.21
N ALA A 171 -0.88 6.51 -2.89
CA ALA A 171 -0.54 7.43 -3.97
C ALA A 171 -0.13 8.81 -3.45
N THR A 172 -0.62 9.23 -2.29
CA THR A 172 -0.24 10.48 -1.62
C THR A 172 0.33 10.20 -0.23
N SER A 173 0.83 11.24 0.45
CA SER A 173 1.27 11.10 1.85
C SER A 173 0.13 10.68 2.81
N ILE A 174 -1.13 10.90 2.45
CA ILE A 174 -2.29 10.49 3.26
C ILE A 174 -2.41 8.96 3.24
N GLY A 175 -2.44 8.33 2.06
CA GLY A 175 -2.46 6.89 1.93
C GLY A 175 -1.19 6.22 2.45
N LEU A 176 -0.03 6.81 2.13
CA LEU A 176 1.27 6.30 2.55
C LEU A 176 1.40 6.26 4.08
N ALA A 177 0.77 7.20 4.80
CA ALA A 177 0.77 7.20 6.26
C ALA A 177 0.11 5.94 6.84
N ALA A 178 -0.89 5.34 6.17
CA ALA A 178 -1.50 4.08 6.59
C ALA A 178 -0.53 2.89 6.44
N ASP A 179 0.28 2.88 5.38
CA ASP A 179 1.30 1.86 5.20
C ASP A 179 2.43 2.01 6.25
N VAL A 180 2.84 3.24 6.54
CA VAL A 180 3.80 3.55 7.61
C VAL A 180 3.26 3.13 8.98
N ALA A 181 1.98 3.39 9.26
CA ALA A 181 1.34 2.97 10.51
C ALA A 181 1.31 1.45 10.66
N LEU A 182 1.06 0.71 9.59
CA LEU A 182 1.17 -0.75 9.59
C LEU A 182 2.59 -1.21 9.95
N ALA A 183 3.60 -0.69 9.27
CA ALA A 183 4.99 -1.01 9.56
C ALA A 183 5.39 -0.63 11.00
N ALA A 184 4.87 0.48 11.51
CA ALA A 184 5.16 0.96 12.85
C ALA A 184 4.47 0.15 13.96
N ALA A 185 3.37 -0.54 13.64
CA ALA A 185 2.60 -1.35 14.59
C ALA A 185 3.00 -2.84 14.61
N LEU A 186 3.74 -3.34 13.61
CA LEU A 186 4.22 -4.72 13.59
C LEU A 186 5.17 -5.00 14.79
N PRO A 187 5.11 -6.18 15.45
CA PRO A 187 6.06 -6.49 16.52
C PRO A 187 7.51 -6.47 16.05
N ASP A 188 7.78 -7.13 14.93
CA ASP A 188 9.08 -7.20 14.27
C ASP A 188 9.02 -6.58 12.87
N LEU A 189 10.08 -5.88 12.48
CA LEU A 189 10.22 -5.26 11.16
C LEU A 189 11.63 -5.53 10.63
N PRO A 190 11.92 -6.78 10.22
CA PRO A 190 13.28 -7.19 9.84
C PRO A 190 13.74 -6.57 8.51
N PHE A 191 12.81 -6.12 7.67
CA PHE A 191 13.09 -5.60 6.32
C PHE A 191 12.69 -4.13 6.18
N ALA A 192 13.43 -3.39 5.35
CA ALA A 192 13.09 -2.02 4.99
C ALA A 192 11.81 -1.97 4.12
N CYS A 193 10.91 -1.04 4.42
CA CYS A 193 9.60 -0.93 3.80
C CYS A 193 9.64 -0.15 2.47
N GLY A 194 8.57 -0.22 1.69
CA GLY A 194 8.37 0.62 0.50
C GLY A 194 8.25 -0.12 -0.82
N PRO A 195 8.56 0.55 -1.95
CA PRO A 195 9.19 1.87 -2.07
C PRO A 195 8.24 3.04 -1.75
N VAL A 196 8.80 4.22 -1.48
CA VAL A 196 8.03 5.48 -1.43
C VAL A 196 7.79 5.95 -2.87
N PRO A 197 6.57 6.44 -3.21
CA PRO A 197 6.33 6.97 -4.55
C PRO A 197 7.24 8.16 -4.86
N GLU A 198 7.98 8.08 -5.96
CA GLU A 198 8.97 9.08 -6.37
C GLU A 198 8.36 10.48 -6.58
N TRP A 199 7.07 10.51 -6.96
CA TRP A 199 6.36 11.73 -7.28
C TRP A 199 6.00 12.57 -6.06
N LEU A 200 6.02 12.02 -4.84
CA LEU A 200 5.62 12.79 -3.64
C LEU A 200 6.45 14.06 -3.42
N THR A 201 7.69 14.08 -3.93
CA THR A 201 8.57 15.26 -3.87
C THR A 201 8.02 16.48 -4.62
N HIS A 202 7.16 16.28 -5.62
CA HIS A 202 6.63 17.35 -6.47
C HIS A 202 5.11 17.28 -6.71
N ALA A 203 4.48 16.17 -6.38
CA ALA A 203 3.06 15.90 -6.57
C ALA A 203 2.46 15.17 -5.36
N ASP A 204 2.02 15.97 -4.39
CA ASP A 204 1.38 15.49 -3.16
C ASP A 204 0.35 16.54 -2.69
N VAL A 205 -0.63 16.09 -1.89
CA VAL A 205 -1.79 16.89 -1.48
C VAL A 205 -1.65 17.52 -0.10
N VAL A 206 -0.63 17.13 0.68
CA VAL A 206 -0.31 17.74 1.99
C VAL A 206 0.80 18.77 1.86
N SER A 207 0.95 19.67 2.84
CA SER A 207 2.03 20.67 2.84
C SER A 207 3.43 20.05 2.74
N ASP A 208 4.41 20.76 2.17
CA ASP A 208 5.80 20.29 2.03
C ASP A 208 6.40 19.70 3.32
N SER A 209 6.17 20.34 4.47
CA SER A 209 6.66 19.86 5.78
C SER A 209 5.98 18.58 6.29
N ARG A 210 4.91 18.14 5.63
CA ARG A 210 4.12 16.95 5.98
C ARG A 210 4.19 15.87 4.90
N THR A 211 4.81 16.15 3.76
CA THR A 211 5.06 15.14 2.73
C THR A 211 6.00 14.07 3.28
N LEU A 212 5.62 12.80 3.09
CA LEU A 212 6.37 11.63 3.54
C LEU A 212 7.50 11.30 2.55
N VAL A 213 8.59 12.07 2.61
CA VAL A 213 9.86 11.79 1.93
C VAL A 213 10.86 11.21 2.94
N PRO A 214 11.60 10.12 2.62
CA PRO A 214 12.57 9.56 3.54
C PRO A 214 13.67 10.55 3.93
N VAL A 215 14.01 10.57 5.21
CA VAL A 215 15.17 11.29 5.77
C VAL A 215 16.05 10.26 6.47
N ASP A 216 17.33 10.20 6.10
CA ASP A 216 18.30 9.20 6.58
C ASP A 216 17.82 7.74 6.42
N GLY A 217 17.01 7.47 5.39
CA GLY A 217 16.46 6.13 5.14
C GLY A 217 15.24 5.78 6.00
N PHE A 218 14.59 6.75 6.64
CA PHE A 218 13.41 6.52 7.49
C PHE A 218 12.24 7.43 7.16
N LEU A 219 11.02 6.94 7.45
CA LEU A 219 9.81 7.73 7.53
C LEU A 219 9.28 7.82 8.98
N PRO A 220 8.71 8.96 9.40
CA PRO A 220 8.14 9.10 10.73
C PRO A 220 6.79 8.38 10.86
N ALA A 221 6.58 7.68 11.97
CA ALA A 221 5.30 7.09 12.31
C ALA A 221 4.44 8.09 13.09
N ALA A 222 3.56 8.81 12.38
CA ALA A 222 2.59 9.69 13.00
C ALA A 222 1.35 8.89 13.45
N PRO A 223 0.67 9.28 14.55
CA PRO A 223 -0.54 8.59 15.03
C PRO A 223 -1.75 8.76 14.09
N MET A 224 -1.69 9.72 13.18
CA MET A 224 -2.73 10.00 12.19
C MET A 224 -2.13 10.65 10.93
N PRO A 225 -2.78 10.54 9.76
CA PRO A 225 -2.37 11.25 8.55
C PRO A 225 -2.38 12.77 8.74
N ALA A 226 -1.58 13.47 7.93
CA ALA A 226 -1.76 14.91 7.77
C ALA A 226 -3.05 15.17 6.97
N GLY A 227 -3.79 16.22 7.33
CA GLY A 227 -4.86 16.72 6.46
C GLY A 227 -4.29 17.31 5.17
N PRO A 228 -5.07 17.33 4.07
CA PRO A 228 -4.65 17.94 2.83
C PRO A 228 -4.43 19.45 3.02
N ASP A 229 -3.41 19.97 2.37
CA ASP A 229 -3.22 21.42 2.22
C ASP A 229 -4.19 21.91 1.13
N PRO A 230 -5.07 22.90 1.40
CA PRO A 230 -6.08 23.32 0.43
C PRO A 230 -5.49 23.82 -0.90
N GLY A 231 -4.35 24.52 -0.84
CA GLY A 231 -3.70 25.06 -2.03
C GLY A 231 -3.09 23.95 -2.90
N ARG A 232 -2.45 22.96 -2.29
CA ARG A 232 -1.91 21.79 -3.00
C ARG A 232 -3.00 20.87 -3.52
N LEU A 233 -4.01 20.55 -2.70
CA LEU A 233 -5.14 19.74 -3.13
C LEU A 233 -5.83 20.35 -4.36
N ALA A 234 -6.06 21.67 -4.37
CA ALA A 234 -6.66 22.34 -5.52
C ALA A 234 -5.88 22.17 -6.84
N ARG A 235 -4.55 21.98 -6.78
CA ARG A 235 -3.71 21.76 -7.99
C ARG A 235 -3.88 20.38 -8.60
N PHE A 236 -4.22 19.39 -7.79
CA PHE A 236 -4.34 17.98 -8.20
C PHE A 236 -5.80 17.50 -8.22
N THR A 237 -6.75 18.37 -7.84
CA THR A 237 -8.18 18.02 -7.84
C THR A 237 -8.67 17.83 -9.26
N VAL A 238 -9.33 16.69 -9.51
CA VAL A 238 -9.98 16.40 -10.78
C VAL A 238 -11.31 17.15 -10.84
N THR A 239 -11.47 17.98 -11.87
CA THR A 239 -12.72 18.75 -12.10
C THR A 239 -13.56 18.19 -13.24
N ASP A 240 -13.06 17.20 -13.98
CA ASP A 240 -13.80 16.53 -15.04
C ASP A 240 -14.95 15.71 -14.44
N ALA A 241 -16.19 16.08 -14.78
CA ALA A 241 -17.39 15.49 -14.18
C ALA A 241 -17.52 13.99 -14.47
N ALA A 242 -17.07 13.53 -15.64
CA ALA A 242 -17.13 12.10 -15.98
C ALA A 242 -16.17 11.29 -15.11
N THR A 243 -14.96 11.78 -14.87
CA THR A 243 -13.97 11.12 -14.02
C THR A 243 -14.38 11.15 -12.55
N VAL A 244 -14.86 12.30 -12.05
CA VAL A 244 -15.41 12.40 -10.69
C VAL A 244 -16.58 11.44 -10.51
N GLY A 245 -17.50 11.37 -11.47
CA GLY A 245 -18.64 10.44 -11.44
C GLY A 245 -18.21 8.97 -11.34
N ARG A 246 -17.22 8.54 -12.13
CA ARG A 246 -16.68 7.16 -12.05
C ARG A 246 -16.12 6.82 -10.67
N TRP A 247 -15.38 7.75 -10.05
CA TRP A 247 -14.81 7.56 -8.72
C TRP A 247 -15.87 7.49 -7.62
N ARG A 248 -16.88 8.36 -7.68
CA ARG A 248 -18.04 8.32 -6.77
C ARG A 248 -18.83 7.03 -6.92
N ASP A 249 -19.10 6.60 -8.15
CA ASP A 249 -19.78 5.33 -8.42
C ASP A 249 -19.00 4.15 -7.83
N LEU A 250 -17.66 4.13 -8.00
CA LEU A 250 -16.81 3.09 -7.42
C LEU A 250 -16.85 3.10 -5.89
N LEU A 251 -16.76 4.28 -5.26
CA LEU A 251 -16.92 4.43 -3.81
C LEU A 251 -18.27 3.86 -3.33
N HIS A 252 -19.36 4.16 -4.04
CA HIS A 252 -20.69 3.70 -3.67
C HIS A 252 -20.87 2.19 -3.84
N ARG A 253 -20.32 1.60 -4.91
CA ARG A 253 -20.33 0.14 -5.10
C ARG A 253 -19.49 -0.56 -4.04
N ALA A 254 -18.28 -0.08 -3.76
CA ALA A 254 -17.43 -0.59 -2.69
C ALA A 254 -18.12 -0.47 -1.31
N ALA A 255 -18.76 0.66 -1.04
CA ALA A 255 -19.49 0.91 0.21
C ALA A 255 -20.73 0.04 0.39
N ALA A 256 -21.29 -0.52 -0.69
CA ALA A 256 -22.41 -1.45 -0.60
C ALA A 256 -21.99 -2.85 -0.11
N LEU A 257 -20.69 -3.15 -0.07
CA LEU A 257 -20.14 -4.45 0.32
C LEU A 257 -19.57 -4.49 1.76
N ILE A 258 -19.62 -3.38 2.51
CA ILE A 258 -19.04 -3.24 3.87
C ILE A 258 -20.05 -2.74 4.90
#